data_AF-A0A1T1HDC4-F1
#
_entry.id   AF-A0A1T1HDC4-F1
#
_cell.length_a   1.000
_cell.length_b   1.000
_cell.length_c   1.000
_cell.angle_alpha   90.00
_cell.angle_beta   90.00
_cell.angle_gamma   90.00
#
_symmetry.space_group_name_H-M   'P 1'
#
loop_
_entity.id
_entity.type
_entity.pdbx_description
1 polymer ?
#
loop_
_entity_poly.entity_id
_entity_poly.type
_entity_poly.pdbx_seq_one_letter_code
_entity_poly.pdbx_strand_id
1 'polypeptide(L)' 'MFSLFKSDPSKKLKKEYAAKLEQAMLAQRNGDIKSYSFLTEEAEAIYKQITALEAEQSK' A
#
# COMPACT_ATOMS: atom_id res chain seq x y z
N MET A 1 -8.32 -20.28 22.80
CA MET A 1 -9.04 -20.27 21.50
C MET A 1 -8.52 -19.11 20.65
N PHE A 2 -7.56 -19.37 19.76
CA PHE A 2 -6.92 -18.36 18.90
C PHE A 2 -7.77 -18.11 17.64
N SER A 3 -8.71 -17.17 17.68
CA SER A 3 -9.41 -16.69 16.46
C SER A 3 -8.59 -15.62 15.70
N LEU A 4 -7.25 -15.67 15.82
CA LEU A 4 -6.31 -14.65 15.32
C LEU A 4 -5.99 -14.75 13.82
N PHE A 5 -6.66 -15.62 13.07
CA PHE A 5 -6.41 -15.85 11.65
C PHE A 5 -7.54 -15.42 10.71
N LYS A 6 -8.36 -14.43 11.10
CA LYS A 6 -8.99 -13.59 10.07
C LYS A 6 -7.89 -12.76 9.42
N SER A 7 -7.22 -13.35 8.44
CA SER A 7 -6.25 -12.66 7.60
C SER A 7 -7.01 -11.62 6.81
N ASP A 8 -7.09 -10.39 7.32
CA ASP A 8 -7.62 -9.28 6.54
C ASP A 8 -6.74 -9.15 5.29
N PRO A 9 -7.25 -9.47 4.08
CA PRO A 9 -6.45 -9.34 2.86
C PRO A 9 -5.95 -7.90 2.66
N SER A 10 -6.69 -6.92 3.18
CA SER A 10 -6.31 -5.51 3.23
C SER A 10 -5.05 -5.23 4.06
N LYS A 11 -4.73 -6.03 5.09
CA LYS A 11 -3.51 -5.83 5.91
C LYS A 11 -2.22 -6.07 5.12
N LYS A 12 -2.23 -7.03 4.17
CA LYS A 12 -1.07 -7.29 3.30
C LYS A 12 -0.82 -6.09 2.38
N LEU A 13 -1.86 -5.64 1.70
CA LEU A 13 -1.79 -4.49 0.80
C LEU A 13 -1.42 -3.20 1.54
N LYS A 14 -1.92 -2.97 2.76
CA LYS A 14 -1.51 -1.82 3.59
C LYS A 14 -0.01 -1.82 3.90
N LYS A 15 0.59 -3.00 4.15
CA LYS A 15 2.04 -3.12 4.35
C LYS A 15 2.81 -2.81 3.07
N GLU A 16 2.35 -3.33 1.93
CA GLU A 16 2.97 -3.05 0.63
C GLU A 16 2.88 -1.57 0.27
N TYR A 17 1.72 -0.95 0.48
CA TYR A 17 1.52 0.50 0.32
C TYR A 17 2.50 1.31 1.16
N ALA A 18 2.63 0.99 2.46
CA ALA A 18 3.57 1.66 3.35
C ALA A 18 5.03 1.51 2.88
N ALA A 19 5.42 0.32 2.43
CA ALA A 19 6.76 0.07 1.90
C ALA A 19 7.03 0.89 0.62
N LYS A 20 6.05 0.99 -0.29
CA LYS A 20 6.17 1.81 -1.50
C LYS A 20 6.28 3.30 -1.19
N LEU A 21 5.52 3.80 -0.21
CA LEU A 21 5.65 5.18 0.26
C LEU A 21 7.03 5.45 0.88
N GLU A 22 7.56 4.53 1.68
CA GLU A 22 8.90 4.68 2.26
C GLU A 22 9.97 4.73 1.15
N GLN A 23 9.89 3.84 0.16
CA GLN A 23 10.76 3.87 -1.01
C GLN A 23 10.63 5.18 -1.79
N ALA A 24 9.41 5.67 -1.99
CA ALA A 24 9.17 6.95 -2.66
C ALA A 24 9.79 8.11 -1.88
N MET A 25 9.64 8.14 -0.55
CA MET A 25 10.26 9.17 0.30
C MET A 25 11.78 9.15 0.21
N LEU A 26 12.40 7.96 0.21
CA LEU A 26 13.84 7.81 0.03
C LEU A 26 14.29 8.28 -1.36
N ALA A 27 13.55 7.92 -2.41
CA ALA A 27 13.81 8.38 -3.78
C ALA A 27 13.73 9.91 -3.88
N GLN A 28 12.68 10.52 -3.30
CA GLN A 28 12.51 11.96 -3.26
C GLN A 28 13.65 12.65 -2.51
N ARG A 29 14.05 12.13 -1.35
CA ARG A 29 15.15 12.67 -0.55
C ARG A 29 16.50 12.58 -1.28
N ASN A 30 16.68 11.53 -2.08
CA ASN A 30 17.88 11.34 -2.90
C ASN A 30 17.84 12.12 -4.23
N GLY A 31 16.73 12.81 -4.54
CA GLY A 31 16.55 13.56 -5.79
C GLY A 31 16.23 12.68 -7.00
N ASP A 32 15.88 11.41 -6.81
CA ASP A 32 15.46 10.52 -7.89
C ASP A 32 13.97 10.71 -8.19
N ILE A 33 13.68 11.74 -8.97
CA ILE A 33 12.30 12.14 -9.32
C ILE A 33 11.61 11.05 -10.14
N LYS A 34 12.34 10.35 -11.03
CA LYS A 34 11.77 9.30 -11.87
C LYS A 34 11.27 8.13 -11.04
N SER A 35 12.12 7.64 -10.14
CA SER A 35 11.74 6.56 -9.22
C SER A 35 10.64 7.02 -8.27
N TYR A 36 10.69 8.26 -7.77
CA TYR A 36 9.62 8.82 -6.95
C TYR A 36 8.27 8.76 -7.67
N SER A 37 8.17 9.31 -8.89
CA SER A 37 6.92 9.30 -9.66
C SER A 37 6.37 7.88 -9.86
N PHE A 38 7.23 6.94 -10.21
CA PHE A 38 6.83 5.55 -10.42
C PHE A 38 6.35 4.88 -9.12
N LEU A 39 7.10 5.05 -8.03
CA LEU A 39 6.78 4.48 -6.72
C LEU A 39 5.49 5.08 -6.15
N THR A 40 5.23 6.37 -6.37
CA THR A 40 3.98 7.00 -5.96
C THR A 40 2.78 6.49 -6.75
N GLU A 41 2.94 6.24 -8.06
CA GLU A 41 1.89 5.67 -8.90
C GLU A 41 1.55 4.23 -8.47
N GLU A 42 2.58 3.42 -8.20
CA GLU A 42 2.40 2.07 -7.66
C GLU A 42 1.69 2.10 -6.29
N ALA A 43 2.08 3.03 -5.41
CA ALA A 43 1.43 3.21 -4.11
C ALA A 43 -0.06 3.57 -4.28
N GLU A 44 -0.40 4.49 -5.19
CA GLU A 44 -1.80 4.81 -5.49
C GLU A 44 -2.59 3.61 -6.02
N ALA A 45 -1.99 2.80 -6.89
CA ALA A 45 -2.62 1.58 -7.40
C ALA A 45 -2.96 0.61 -6.26
N ILE A 46 -2.04 0.43 -5.30
CA ILE A 46 -2.28 -0.40 -4.11
C ILE A 46 -3.37 0.21 -3.22
N TYR A 47 -3.36 1.54 -3.03
CA TYR A 47 -4.39 2.22 -2.25
C TYR A 47 -5.79 2.01 -2.81
N LYS A 48 -5.96 2.11 -4.13
CA LYS A 48 -7.24 1.82 -4.81
C LYS A 48 -7.70 0.38 -4.55
N GLN A 49 -6.80 -0.60 -4.54
CA GLN A 49 -7.13 -1.99 -4.21
C GLN A 49 -7.55 -2.15 -2.76
N ILE A 50 -6.88 -1.47 -1.82
CA ILE A 50 -7.26 -1.46 -0.40
C ILE A 50 -8.67 -0.92 -0.25
N THR A 51 -8.97 0.24 -0.84
CA THR A 51 -10.29 0.87 -0.75
C THR A 51 -11.38 -0.01 -1.36
N ALA A 52 -11.12 -0.64 -2.51
CA ALA A 52 -12.07 -1.58 -3.12
C ALA A 52 -12.37 -2.78 -2.22
N LEU A 53 -11.33 -3.39 -1.62
CA LEU A 53 -11.50 -4.52 -0.71
C LEU A 53 -12.21 -4.14 0.59
N GLU A 54 -11.94 -2.96 1.14
CA GLU A 54 -12.65 -2.45 2.33
C GLU A 54 -14.13 -2.14 2.03
N ALA A 55 -14.43 -1.64 0.83
CA ALA A 55 -15.80 -1.44 0.37
C ALA A 55 -16.54 -2.77 0.14
N GLU A 56 -15.86 -3.81 -0.34
CA GLU A 56 -16.43 -5.16 -0.48
C GLU A 56 -16.68 -5.82 0.88
N GLN A 57 -15.78 -5.64 1.87
CA GLN A 57 -15.91 -6.23 3.20
C GLN A 57 -16.96 -5.55 4.10
N SER A 58 -17.36 -4.32 3.76
CA SER A 58 -18.38 -3.56 4.49
C SER A 58 -19.80 -3.73 3.94
N LYS A 59 -19.97 -4.47 2.84
CA LYS A 59 -21.27 -4.93 2.33
C LYS A 59 -21.66 -6.28 2.91
#